data_AF-A0A165Q2V4-F1
#
_entry.id   AF-A0A165Q2V4-F1
#
_cell.length_a   1.000
_cell.length_b   1.000
_cell.length_c   1.000
_cell.angle_alpha   90.00
_cell.angle_beta   90.00
_cell.angle_gamma   90.00
#
_symmetry.space_group_name_H-M   'P 1'
#
loop_
_entity.id
_entity.type
_entity.pdbx_description
1 polymer ?
#
loop_
_entity_poly.entity_id
_entity_poly.type
_entity_poly.pdbx_seq_one_letter_code
_entity_poly.pdbx_strand_id
1 'polypeptide(L)'
;MAFTPLTYVLSKRLDPLLGIATGVLAFYLNEHNPRTAPPPGQTFMDVTSWRINQLKLEFSQSYAERQRRNLERDLQREREADEASRK
;
A
#
# COMPACT_ATOMS: atom_id res chain seq x y z
N MET A 1 2.26 -13.96 -36.18
CA MET A 1 2.62 -13.08 -35.06
C MET A 1 1.93 -13.60 -33.82
N ALA A 2 2.66 -14.25 -32.90
CA ALA A 2 2.08 -14.89 -31.73
C ALA A 2 1.71 -13.84 -30.67
N PHE A 3 0.40 -13.71 -30.40
CA PHE A 3 -0.12 -12.82 -29.37
C PHE A 3 0.13 -13.45 -28.00
N THR A 4 0.95 -12.80 -27.17
CA THR A 4 1.32 -13.31 -25.85
C THR A 4 0.15 -13.12 -24.86
N PRO A 5 -0.29 -14.16 -24.13
CA PRO A 5 -1.45 -14.06 -23.23
C PRO A 5 -1.17 -13.22 -21.96
N LEU A 6 0.10 -12.95 -21.64
CA LEU A 6 0.52 -12.17 -20.47
C LEU A 6 0.20 -10.67 -20.57
N THR A 7 0.26 -10.10 -21.76
CA THR A 7 0.00 -8.65 -21.98
C THR A 7 -1.48 -8.32 -21.81
N TYR A 8 -2.38 -9.24 -22.16
CA TYR A 8 -3.82 -9.04 -22.09
C TYR A 8 -4.38 -8.97 -20.66
N VAL A 9 -3.77 -9.70 -19.71
CA VAL A 9 -4.19 -9.66 -18.29
C VAL A 9 -3.72 -8.37 -17.61
N LEU A 10 -2.57 -7.85 -18.05
CA LEU A 10 -1.99 -6.62 -17.51
C LEU A 10 -2.77 -5.37 -17.97
N SER A 11 -3.12 -5.28 -19.25
CA SER A 11 -3.94 -4.17 -19.79
C SER A 11 -5.32 -4.09 -19.12
N LYS A 12 -5.97 -5.24 -18.90
CA LYS A 12 -7.29 -5.32 -18.24
C LYS A 12 -7.33 -4.71 -16.83
N ARG A 13 -6.19 -4.63 -16.15
CA ARG A 13 -6.06 -4.00 -14.81
C ARG A 13 -5.46 -2.60 -14.86
N LEU A 14 -4.64 -2.31 -15.88
CA LEU A 14 -4.05 -0.98 -16.09
C LEU A 14 -5.10 0.04 -16.53
N ASP A 15 -6.01 -0.30 -17.44
CA ASP A 15 -7.05 0.63 -17.93
C ASP A 15 -7.94 1.22 -16.82
N PRO A 16 -8.51 0.43 -15.89
CA PRO A 16 -9.29 0.99 -14.79
C PRO A 16 -8.42 1.75 -13.77
N LEU A 17 -7.18 1.31 -13.53
CA LEU A 17 -6.26 2.03 -12.66
C LEU A 17 -5.90 3.41 -13.24
N LEU A 18 -5.62 3.46 -14.55
CA LEU A 18 -5.36 4.68 -15.30
C LEU A 18 -6.60 5.58 -15.33
N GLY A 19 -7.80 5.01 -15.48
CA GLY A 19 -9.05 5.77 -15.41
C GLY A 19 -9.26 6.44 -14.06
N ILE A 20 -9.06 5.69 -12.96
CA ILE A 20 -9.15 6.24 -11.59
C ILE A 20 -8.06 7.29 -11.36
N ALA A 21 -6.82 7.01 -11.74
CA ALA A 21 -5.70 7.94 -11.58
C ALA A 21 -5.93 9.23 -12.38
N THR A 22 -6.44 9.13 -13.61
CA THR A 22 -6.76 10.29 -14.45
C THR A 22 -7.91 11.11 -13.87
N GLY A 23 -8.95 10.46 -13.34
CA GLY A 23 -10.05 11.14 -12.66
C GLY A 23 -9.59 11.90 -11.40
N VAL A 24 -8.76 11.26 -10.57
CA VAL A 24 -8.16 11.88 -9.37
C VAL A 24 -7.24 13.03 -9.76
N LEU A 25 -6.41 12.87 -10.80
CA LEU A 25 -5.50 13.91 -11.27
C LEU A 25 -6.25 15.12 -11.83
N ALA A 26 -7.31 14.90 -12.62
CA ALA A 26 -8.16 15.97 -13.13
C ALA A 26 -8.87 16.71 -11.99
N PHE A 27 -9.33 16.00 -10.97
CA PHE A 27 -9.91 16.58 -9.76
C PHE A 27 -8.88 17.43 -8.99
N TYR A 28 -7.67 16.91 -8.79
CA TYR A 28 -6.57 17.62 -8.13
C TYR A 28 -6.19 18.92 -8.87
N LEU A 29 -6.09 18.86 -10.20
CA LEU A 29 -5.81 20.05 -11.04
C LEU A 29 -6.93 21.09 -10.97
N ASN A 30 -8.19 20.65 -10.90
CA ASN A 30 -9.34 21.54 -10.74
C ASN A 30 -9.31 22.26 -9.38
N GLU A 31 -9.00 21.52 -8.32
CA GLU A 31 -8.97 22.03 -6.95
C GLU A 31 -7.78 22.95 -6.67
N HIS A 32 -6.62 22.71 -7.30
CA HIS A 32 -5.44 23.59 -7.20
C HIS A 32 -5.48 24.81 -8.13
N ASN A 33 -6.55 24.99 -8.90
CA ASN A 33 -6.68 26.13 -9.80
C ASN A 33 -7.19 27.36 -9.00
N PRO A 34 -6.44 28.47 -8.95
CA PRO A 34 -6.73 29.61 -8.05
C PRO A 34 -8.06 30.33 -8.31
N ARG A 35 -8.77 30.01 -9.40
CA ARG A 35 -10.08 30.57 -9.75
C ARG A 35 -11.28 29.69 -9.35
N THR A 36 -11.05 28.42 -9.04
CA THR A 36 -12.09 27.43 -8.72
C THR A 36 -11.86 26.70 -7.40
N ALA A 37 -10.79 27.05 -6.67
CA ALA A 37 -10.47 26.47 -5.37
C ALA A 37 -11.66 26.62 -4.39
N PRO A 38 -12.33 25.52 -4.00
CA PRO A 38 -13.31 25.57 -2.93
C PRO A 38 -12.62 25.92 -1.59
N PRO A 39 -13.35 26.47 -0.61
CA PRO A 39 -12.78 26.88 0.67
C PRO A 39 -12.00 25.72 1.34
N PRO A 40 -10.83 25.99 1.96
CA PRO A 40 -10.02 24.97 2.60
C PRO A 40 -10.82 24.29 3.72
N GLY A 41 -11.10 22.98 3.57
CA GLY A 41 -11.92 22.18 4.51
C GLY A 41 -13.03 21.34 3.86
N GLN A 42 -13.25 21.43 2.55
CA GLN A 42 -14.13 20.51 1.79
C GLN A 42 -13.37 19.67 0.76
N THR A 43 -12.05 19.65 0.87
CA THR A 43 -11.18 18.94 -0.08
C THR A 43 -11.28 17.44 0.14
N PHE A 44 -11.35 16.68 -0.95
CA PHE A 44 -11.42 15.22 -0.90
C PHE A 44 -10.25 14.59 -0.14
N MET A 45 -9.10 15.27 -0.12
CA MET A 45 -7.93 14.89 0.69
C MET A 45 -8.21 14.92 2.18
N ASP A 46 -9.02 15.87 2.66
CA ASP A 46 -9.37 15.97 4.07
C ASP A 46 -10.25 14.77 4.49
N VAL A 47 -11.23 14.43 3.65
CA VAL A 47 -12.10 13.25 3.85
C VAL A 47 -11.39 11.92 3.60
N THR A 48 -10.25 11.88 2.89
CA THR A 48 -9.52 10.62 2.65
C THR A 48 -8.31 10.45 3.57
N SER A 49 -7.88 11.52 4.25
CA SER A 49 -6.77 11.51 5.20
C SER A 49 -6.94 10.45 6.30
N TRP A 50 -8.16 10.28 6.84
CA TRP A 50 -8.45 9.29 7.88
C TRP A 50 -8.28 7.85 7.35
N ARG A 51 -8.70 7.58 6.11
CA ARG A 51 -8.62 6.25 5.51
C ARG A 51 -7.18 5.86 5.19
N ILE A 52 -6.38 6.81 4.73
CA ILE A 52 -4.94 6.61 4.48
C ILE A 52 -4.19 6.34 5.78
N ASN A 53 -4.51 7.08 6.86
CA ASN A 53 -3.90 6.85 8.17
C ASN A 53 -4.27 5.48 8.76
N GLN A 54 -5.53 5.05 8.63
CA GLN A 54 -5.98 3.71 9.04
C GLN A 54 -5.21 2.61 8.31
N LEU A 55 -5.11 2.69 6.98
CA LEU A 55 -4.35 1.72 6.18
C LEU A 55 -2.88 1.67 6.60
N LYS A 56 -2.25 2.82 6.81
CA LYS A 56 -0.84 2.89 7.25
C LYS A 56 -0.60 2.19 8.59
N LEU A 57 -1.56 2.29 9.53
CA LEU A 57 -1.52 1.61 10.82
C LEU A 57 -1.68 0.10 10.68
N GLU A 58 -2.65 -0.35 9.88
CA GLU A 58 -2.89 -1.78 9.65
C GLU A 58 -1.68 -2.47 8.99
N PHE A 59 -1.08 -1.79 8.01
CA PHE A 59 0.16 -2.26 7.40
C PHE A 59 1.30 -2.30 8.41
N SER A 60 1.53 -1.24 9.19
CA SER A 60 2.65 -1.21 10.15
C SER A 60 2.53 -2.31 11.21
N GLN A 61 1.32 -2.59 11.69
CA GLN A 61 1.05 -3.70 12.62
C GLN A 61 1.36 -5.06 12.00
N SER A 62 0.87 -5.31 10.78
CA SER A 62 1.10 -6.56 10.07
C SER A 62 2.59 -6.81 9.78
N TYR A 63 3.34 -5.75 9.45
CA TYR A 63 4.78 -5.82 9.28
C TYR A 63 5.51 -6.12 10.59
N ALA A 64 5.13 -5.44 11.68
CA ALA A 64 5.72 -5.66 13.00
C ALA A 64 5.48 -7.09 13.52
N GLU A 65 4.28 -7.64 13.33
CA GLU A 65 3.98 -9.03 13.69
C GLU A 65 4.82 -10.04 12.91
N ARG A 66 5.01 -9.81 11.61
CA ARG A 66 5.86 -10.67 10.77
C ARG A 66 7.31 -10.64 11.25
N GLN A 67 7.81 -9.47 11.60
CA GLN A 67 9.15 -9.30 12.17
C GLN A 67 9.28 -10.05 13.50
N ARG A 68 8.31 -9.91 14.40
CA ARG A 68 8.30 -10.62 15.69
C ARG A 68 8.31 -12.13 15.53
N ARG A 69 7.45 -12.68 14.67
CA ARG A 69 7.41 -14.14 14.42
C ARG A 69 8.73 -14.66 13.84
N ASN A 70 9.40 -13.89 13.00
CA ASN A 70 10.71 -14.29 12.49
C ASN A 70 11.75 -14.32 13.61
N LEU A 71 11.82 -13.25 14.41
CA LEU A 71 12.73 -13.16 15.54
C LEU A 71 12.53 -14.29 16.55
N GLU A 72 11.28 -14.62 16.89
CA GLU A 72 10.96 -15.72 17.81
C GLU A 72 11.47 -17.07 17.28
N ARG A 73 11.33 -17.31 15.97
CA ARG A 73 11.86 -18.54 15.34
C ARG A 73 13.38 -18.58 15.36
N ASP A 74 14.04 -17.45 15.16
CA ASP A 74 15.51 -17.40 15.16
C ASP A 74 16.06 -17.61 16.58
N LEU A 75 15.43 -17.01 17.60
CA LEU A 75 15.76 -17.26 19.01
C LEU A 75 15.54 -18.73 19.41
N GLN A 76 14.46 -19.35 18.90
CA GLN A 76 14.20 -20.78 19.15
C GLN A 76 15.34 -21.64 18.59
N ARG A 77 15.77 -21.37 17.36
CA ARG A 77 16.88 -22.08 16.70
C ARG A 77 18.20 -21.91 17.45
N GLU A 78 18.49 -20.72 17.94
CA GLU A 78 19.69 -20.47 18.75
C GLU A 78 19.68 -21.31 20.03
N ARG A 79 18.55 -21.34 20.75
CA ARG A 79 18.41 -22.18 21.96
C ARG A 79 18.59 -23.66 21.67
N GLU A 80 18.00 -24.14 20.59
CA GLU A 80 18.15 -25.54 20.15
C GLU A 80 19.61 -25.88 19.78
N ALA A 81 20.32 -24.96 19.14
CA ALA A 81 21.73 -25.11 18.80
C ALA A 81 22.65 -25.11 20.04
N ASP A 82 22.36 -24.24 21.01
CA ASP A 82 23.08 -24.20 22.28
C ASP A 82 22.87 -25.47 23.09
N GLU A 83 21.62 -25.97 23.17
CA GLU A 83 21.30 -27.24 23.82
C GLU A 83 21.95 -28.44 23.12
N ALA A 84 22.01 -28.44 21.79
CA ALA A 84 22.68 -29.47 21.01
C ALA A 84 24.20 -29.44 21.19
N SER A 85 24.80 -28.26 21.36
CA SER A 85 26.24 -28.11 21.62
C SER A 85 26.64 -28.51 23.04
N ARG A 86 25.68 -28.54 23.97
CA ARG A 86 25.89 -28.87 25.39
C ARG A 86 25.73 -30.36 25.70
N LYS A 87 25.14 -31.13 24.78
CA LYS A 87 24.97 -32.60 24.86
C LYS A 87 26.10 -33.31 24.13
#